data_AF-A0AAW8C265-F1
#
_entry.id   AF-A0AAW8C265-F1
#
_cell.length_a   1.000
_cell.length_b   1.000
_cell.length_c   1.000
_cell.angle_alpha   90.00
_cell.angle_beta   90.00
_cell.angle_gamma   90.00
#
_symmetry.space_group_name_H-M   'P 1'
#
loop_
_entity.id
_entity.type
_entity.pdbx_description
1 polymer ?
#
loop_
_entity_poly.entity_id
_entity_poly.type
_entity_poly.pdbx_seq_one_letter_code
_entity_poly.pdbx_strand_id
1 'polypeptide(L)'
;MYEEVSEAILTMIKNGTLKPGDKLLPVHQLAEQFQVGRSAVREALSALRAMGLIEMKQGEGTYVKNFDSSSLTKSLNNRLLMKKEDILNLLEVRKVLEVGAVRAAAAKRTEENLKNMKHWLDEMAKSIGDEKAGEKADFQFHMGIAESSHNNILLELMNHVSEMIAETIGESRRIILYGEQTTSERLIEEHQVIYDAVLKQDVELAQQAMLDHLTNVEHIVTGINDINS
;
A
#
# COMPACT_ATOMS: atom_id res chain seq x y z
N MET A 1 19.70 -28.39 11.41
CA MET A 1 20.19 -27.83 12.69
C MET A 1 19.93 -26.32 12.84
N TYR A 2 20.46 -25.40 12.00
CA TYR A 2 20.07 -23.97 12.12
C TYR A 2 18.64 -23.70 11.60
N GLU A 3 18.18 -24.47 10.60
CA GLU A 3 16.84 -24.41 10.03
C GLU A 3 15.77 -24.68 11.10
N GLU A 4 15.96 -25.72 11.92
CA GLU A 4 15.07 -26.05 13.05
C GLU A 4 14.96 -24.93 14.08
N VAL A 5 16.08 -24.27 14.40
CA VAL A 5 16.08 -23.11 15.31
C VAL A 5 15.34 -21.93 14.69
N SER A 6 15.54 -21.70 13.38
CA SER A 6 14.87 -20.64 12.64
C SER A 6 13.37 -20.87 12.59
N GLU A 7 12.95 -22.10 12.32
CA GLU A 7 11.54 -22.51 12.24
C GLU A 7 10.84 -22.44 13.59
N ALA A 8 11.51 -22.85 14.68
CA ALA A 8 10.97 -22.75 16.02
C ALA A 8 10.73 -21.29 16.43
N ILE A 9 11.71 -20.40 16.23
CA ILE A 9 11.56 -18.98 16.53
C ILE A 9 10.49 -18.34 15.63
N LEU A 10 10.45 -18.69 14.34
CA LEU A 10 9.41 -18.24 13.41
C LEU A 10 8.02 -18.66 13.88
N THR A 11 7.87 -19.89 14.37
CA THR A 11 6.61 -20.40 14.91
C THR A 11 6.18 -19.62 16.16
N MET A 12 7.12 -19.31 17.05
CA MET A 12 6.87 -18.48 18.23
C MET A 12 6.43 -17.06 17.87
N ILE A 13 6.97 -16.50 16.77
CA ILE A 13 6.52 -15.19 16.27
C ILE A 13 5.11 -15.31 15.67
N LYS A 14 4.87 -16.31 14.81
CA LYS A 14 3.58 -16.52 14.13
C LYS A 14 2.42 -16.78 15.10
N ASN A 15 2.66 -17.52 16.18
CA ASN A 15 1.63 -17.85 17.17
C ASN A 15 1.50 -16.79 18.29
N GLY A 16 2.26 -15.68 18.22
CA GLY A 16 2.21 -14.58 19.17
C GLY A 16 2.88 -14.86 20.53
N THR A 17 3.63 -15.96 20.67
CA THR A 17 4.47 -16.21 21.85
C THR A 17 5.58 -15.17 21.97
N LEU A 18 6.16 -14.78 20.83
CA LEU A 18 7.06 -13.64 20.69
C LEU A 18 6.34 -12.53 19.94
N LYS A 19 6.22 -11.36 20.58
CA LYS A 19 5.54 -10.19 20.02
C LYS A 19 6.54 -9.21 19.40
N PRO A 20 6.10 -8.41 18.42
CA PRO A 20 6.82 -7.22 17.98
C PRO A 20 7.41 -6.41 19.16
N GLY A 21 8.72 -6.14 19.13
CA GLY A 21 9.44 -5.42 20.19
C GLY A 21 10.01 -6.30 21.31
N ASP A 22 9.64 -7.57 21.39
CA ASP A 22 10.20 -8.48 22.39
C ASP A 22 11.68 -8.74 22.15
N LYS A 23 12.42 -8.87 23.25
CA LYS A 23 13.85 -9.21 23.22
C LYS A 23 14.03 -10.73 23.20
N LEU A 24 14.73 -11.24 22.20
CA LEU A 24 15.13 -12.64 22.17
C LEU A 24 16.17 -12.93 23.24
N LEU A 25 16.19 -14.18 23.70
CA LEU A 25 17.24 -14.64 24.62
C LEU A 25 18.62 -14.48 23.98
N PRO A 26 19.67 -14.24 24.79
CA PRO A 26 21.04 -14.20 24.30
C PRO A 26 21.44 -15.49 23.58
N VAL A 27 22.34 -15.40 22.59
CA VAL A 27 22.82 -16.53 21.78
C VAL A 27 23.25 -17.74 22.60
N HIS A 28 23.87 -17.53 23.76
CA HIS A 28 24.30 -18.63 24.63
C HIS A 28 23.13 -19.38 25.28
N GLN A 29 22.04 -18.68 25.64
CA GLN A 29 20.84 -19.28 26.21
C GLN A 29 19.99 -19.95 25.14
N LEU A 30 19.89 -19.36 23.95
CA LEU A 30 19.25 -20.01 22.80
C LEU A 30 19.97 -21.31 22.42
N ALA A 31 21.31 -21.31 22.45
CA ALA A 31 22.10 -22.50 22.16
C ALA A 31 21.83 -23.63 23.18
N GLU A 32 21.68 -23.27 24.45
CA GLU A 32 21.32 -24.21 25.52
C GLU A 32 19.88 -24.71 25.37
N GLN A 33 18.92 -23.80 25.17
CA GLN A 33 17.50 -24.13 25.02
C GLN A 33 17.23 -25.07 23.84
N PHE A 34 17.86 -24.80 22.69
CA PHE A 34 17.70 -25.60 21.48
C PHE A 34 18.69 -26.77 21.40
N GLN A 35 19.59 -26.93 22.38
CA GLN A 35 20.62 -27.98 22.42
C GLN A 35 21.49 -28.03 21.15
N VAL A 36 21.87 -26.85 20.64
CA VAL A 36 22.70 -26.71 19.42
C VAL A 36 23.94 -25.86 19.68
N GLY A 37 24.88 -25.89 18.73
CA GLY A 37 26.04 -24.99 18.77
C GLY A 37 25.68 -23.51 18.60
N ARG A 38 26.45 -22.62 19.23
CA ARG A 38 26.30 -21.16 19.09
C ARG A 38 26.40 -20.67 17.65
N SER A 39 27.15 -21.36 16.80
CA SER A 39 27.25 -21.08 15.36
C SER A 39 25.91 -21.27 14.65
N ALA A 40 25.21 -22.36 14.91
CA ALA A 40 23.89 -22.65 14.34
C ALA A 40 22.85 -21.61 14.77
N VAL A 41 22.87 -21.17 16.04
CA VAL A 41 22.00 -20.09 16.51
C VAL A 41 22.30 -18.78 15.78
N ARG A 42 23.58 -18.43 15.60
CA ARG A 42 23.95 -17.20 14.87
C ARG A 42 23.51 -17.25 13.40
N GLU A 43 23.59 -18.42 12.77
CA GLU A 43 23.13 -18.65 11.42
C GLU A 43 21.60 -18.50 11.32
N ALA A 44 20.86 -19.11 12.25
CA ALA A 44 19.41 -18.97 12.36
C ALA A 44 18.96 -17.52 12.56
N LEU A 45 19.61 -16.79 13.47
CA LEU A 45 19.34 -15.36 13.69
C LEU A 45 19.74 -14.53 12.46
N SER A 46 20.76 -14.93 11.71
CA SER A 46 21.14 -14.24 10.47
C SER A 46 20.09 -14.44 9.38
N ALA A 47 19.55 -15.64 9.24
CA ALA A 47 18.46 -15.95 8.31
C ALA A 47 17.17 -15.19 8.69
N LEU A 48 16.77 -15.22 9.97
CA LEU A 48 15.60 -14.48 10.47
C LEU A 48 15.75 -12.96 10.29
N ARG A 49 16.98 -12.43 10.45
CA ARG A 49 17.28 -11.03 10.17
C ARG A 49 17.18 -10.71 8.68
N ALA A 50 17.69 -11.59 7.80
CA ALA A 50 17.58 -11.41 6.36
C ALA A 50 16.12 -11.40 5.88
N MET A 51 15.25 -12.16 6.55
CA MET A 51 13.79 -12.14 6.34
C MET A 51 13.08 -10.91 6.96
N GLY A 52 13.81 -10.03 7.65
CA GLY A 52 13.25 -8.83 8.26
C GLY A 52 12.40 -9.07 9.51
N LEU A 53 12.45 -10.27 10.09
CA LEU A 53 11.62 -10.65 11.25
C LEU A 53 12.23 -10.21 12.59
N ILE A 54 13.54 -9.99 12.62
CA ILE A 54 14.28 -9.59 13.82
C ILE A 54 15.33 -8.53 13.48
N GLU A 55 15.73 -7.75 14.48
CA GLU A 55 16.81 -6.77 14.40
C GLU A 55 17.85 -6.99 15.50
N MET A 56 19.11 -6.63 15.23
CA MET A 56 20.19 -6.65 16.22
C MET A 56 20.56 -5.21 16.59
N LYS A 57 20.40 -4.87 17.87
CA LYS A 57 20.81 -3.58 18.43
C LYS A 57 22.16 -3.76 19.12
N GLN A 58 23.17 -3.04 18.66
CA GLN A 58 24.54 -3.18 19.14
C GLN A 58 24.60 -2.90 20.65
N GLY A 59 25.18 -3.85 21.41
CA GLY A 59 25.27 -3.75 22.88
C GLY A 59 23.97 -4.07 23.63
N GLU A 60 22.82 -4.06 22.97
CA GLU A 60 21.52 -4.29 23.62
C GLU A 60 21.01 -5.70 23.42
N GLY A 61 21.15 -6.29 22.23
CA GLY A 61 20.71 -7.66 21.94
C GLY A 61 19.88 -7.77 20.66
N THR A 62 19.14 -8.87 20.55
CA THR A 62 18.31 -9.18 19.38
C THR A 62 16.84 -9.02 19.74
N TYR A 63 16.07 -8.37 18.88
CA TYR A 63 14.67 -8.04 19.11
C TYR A 63 13.81 -8.50 17.95
N VAL A 64 12.56 -8.90 18.21
CA VAL A 64 11.56 -9.14 17.18
C VAL A 64 11.25 -7.80 16.54
N LYS A 65 11.45 -7.71 15.22
CA LYS A 65 11.21 -6.47 14.49
C LYS A 65 9.72 -6.19 14.58
N ASN A 66 9.37 -4.93 14.84
CA ASN A 66 8.03 -4.51 14.52
C ASN A 66 7.86 -4.69 13.02
N PHE A 67 6.90 -5.53 12.61
CA PHE A 67 6.34 -5.44 11.26
C PHE A 67 5.50 -4.18 11.21
N ASP A 68 6.20 -3.07 11.32
CA ASP A 68 5.72 -1.76 11.04
C ASP A 68 5.95 -1.68 9.55
N SER A 69 4.88 -1.93 8.79
CA SER A 69 4.91 -1.78 7.35
C SER A 69 5.29 -0.35 6.93
N SER A 70 5.30 0.58 7.91
CA SER A 70 6.00 1.85 7.85
C SER A 70 7.53 1.78 7.73
N SER A 71 8.21 0.63 7.67
CA SER A 71 9.65 0.60 7.36
C SER A 71 9.93 1.05 5.92
N LEU A 72 8.96 0.96 5.00
CA LEU A 72 9.01 1.65 3.71
C LEU A 72 8.81 3.17 3.91
N THR A 73 7.83 3.54 4.73
CA THR A 73 7.44 4.92 5.03
C THR A 73 8.48 5.70 5.85
N LYS A 74 9.23 5.05 6.75
CA LYS A 74 10.25 5.65 7.63
C LYS A 74 11.49 6.12 6.87
N SER A 75 11.81 5.51 5.73
CA SER A 75 12.88 6.01 4.87
C SER A 75 12.47 7.24 4.05
N LEU A 76 11.16 7.54 3.99
CA LEU A 76 10.56 8.65 3.24
C LEU A 76 9.93 9.74 4.14
N ASN A 77 9.78 9.46 5.45
CA ASN A 77 9.09 10.29 6.43
C ASN A 77 9.76 11.64 6.80
N ASN A 78 10.79 12.06 6.08
CA ASN A 78 11.15 13.48 6.08
C ASN A 78 10.22 14.23 5.13
N ARG A 79 8.99 14.49 5.58
CA ARG A 79 7.99 15.34 4.90
C ARG A 79 8.55 16.71 4.47
N LEU A 80 9.61 17.19 5.14
CA LEU A 80 10.34 18.42 4.80
C LEU A 80 11.32 18.29 3.63
N LEU A 81 11.60 17.07 3.13
CA LEU A 81 12.65 16.80 2.13
C LEU A 81 12.14 16.14 0.83
N MET A 82 10.87 15.72 0.74
CA MET A 82 10.35 15.17 -0.51
C MET A 82 10.32 16.25 -1.59
N LYS A 83 11.10 16.02 -2.65
CA LYS A 83 11.16 16.89 -3.82
C LYS A 83 9.98 16.58 -4.72
N LYS A 84 9.69 17.48 -5.67
CA LYS A 84 8.72 17.24 -6.75
C LYS A 84 8.98 15.90 -7.47
N GLU A 85 10.24 15.52 -7.62
CA GLU A 85 10.67 14.25 -8.22
C GLU A 85 10.18 13.02 -7.42
N ASP A 86 10.21 13.07 -6.10
CA ASP A 86 9.74 11.96 -5.26
C ASP A 86 8.23 11.75 -5.40
N ILE A 87 7.47 12.83 -5.56
CA ILE A 87 6.02 12.78 -5.84
C ILE A 87 5.75 12.12 -7.20
N LEU A 88 6.51 12.51 -8.23
CA LEU A 88 6.37 11.94 -9.57
C LEU A 88 6.68 10.43 -9.57
N ASN A 89 7.78 10.04 -8.93
CA ASN A 89 8.14 8.63 -8.78
C ASN A 89 7.05 7.83 -8.05
N LEU A 90 6.43 8.43 -7.02
CA LEU A 90 5.35 7.78 -6.28
C LEU A 90 4.08 7.63 -7.13
N LEU A 91 3.72 8.65 -7.93
CA LEU A 91 2.60 8.58 -8.88
C LEU A 91 2.85 7.57 -10.00
N GLU A 92 4.10 7.41 -10.44
CA GLU A 92 4.48 6.37 -11.40
C GLU A 92 4.25 4.96 -10.82
N VAL A 93 4.67 4.73 -9.57
CA VAL A 93 4.42 3.46 -8.85
C VAL A 93 2.91 3.21 -8.71
N ARG A 94 2.12 4.24 -8.35
CA ARG A 94 0.66 4.14 -8.28
C ARG A 94 0.08 3.66 -9.60
N LYS A 95 0.45 4.28 -10.73
CA LYS A 95 0.00 3.89 -12.07
C LYS A 95 0.26 2.41 -12.36
N VAL A 96 1.47 1.91 -12.09
CA VAL A 96 1.82 0.50 -12.32
C VAL A 96 0.94 -0.44 -11.50
N LEU A 97 0.75 -0.15 -10.21
CA LEU A 97 -0.02 -0.99 -9.31
C LEU A 97 -1.51 -0.98 -9.65
N GLU A 98 -2.07 0.19 -9.88
CA GLU A 98 -3.51 0.38 -10.11
C GLU A 98 -3.97 -0.14 -11.47
N VAL A 99 -3.19 0.07 -12.53
CA VAL A 99 -3.47 -0.52 -13.84
C VAL A 99 -3.39 -2.05 -13.76
N GLY A 100 -2.43 -2.58 -13.00
CA GLY A 100 -2.35 -4.02 -12.72
C GLY A 100 -3.55 -4.55 -11.92
N ALA A 101 -3.98 -3.78 -10.91
CA ALA A 101 -5.11 -4.10 -10.04
C ALA A 101 -6.43 -4.11 -10.80
N VAL A 102 -6.72 -3.05 -11.57
CA VAL A 102 -7.96 -2.93 -12.33
C VAL A 102 -8.08 -4.00 -13.42
N ARG A 103 -6.96 -4.34 -14.07
CA ARG A 103 -6.88 -5.46 -15.01
C ARG A 103 -7.32 -6.77 -14.35
N ALA A 104 -6.78 -7.05 -13.17
CA ALA A 104 -7.11 -8.25 -12.42
C ALA A 104 -8.54 -8.22 -11.87
N ALA A 105 -9.01 -7.05 -11.44
CA ALA A 105 -10.38 -6.83 -10.99
C ALA A 105 -11.40 -7.11 -12.11
N ALA A 106 -11.24 -6.50 -13.28
CA ALA A 106 -12.11 -6.75 -14.43
C ALA A 106 -12.18 -8.25 -14.81
N ALA A 107 -11.06 -8.97 -14.69
CA ALA A 107 -11.00 -10.39 -14.99
C ALA A 107 -11.63 -11.30 -13.91
N LYS A 108 -11.60 -10.90 -12.64
CA LYS A 108 -11.91 -11.81 -11.51
C LYS A 108 -13.04 -11.35 -10.58
N ARG A 109 -13.55 -10.13 -10.74
CA ARG A 109 -14.51 -9.49 -9.84
C ARG A 109 -15.68 -10.41 -9.48
N THR A 110 -16.16 -10.30 -8.26
CA THR A 110 -17.42 -10.88 -7.80
C THR A 110 -18.55 -9.84 -7.79
N GLU A 111 -19.79 -10.29 -7.58
CA GLU A 111 -20.93 -9.38 -7.37
C GLU A 111 -20.78 -8.54 -6.09
N GLU A 112 -20.15 -9.08 -5.05
CA GLU A 112 -19.87 -8.35 -3.81
C GLU A 112 -18.85 -7.23 -4.05
N ASN A 113 -17.82 -7.50 -4.85
CA ASN A 113 -16.86 -6.49 -5.27
C ASN A 113 -17.53 -5.32 -6.00
N LEU A 114 -18.44 -5.59 -6.93
CA LEU A 114 -19.18 -4.54 -7.63
C LEU A 114 -20.03 -3.69 -6.69
N LYS A 115 -20.72 -4.33 -5.74
CA LYS A 115 -21.51 -3.60 -4.75
C LYS A 115 -20.64 -2.67 -3.92
N ASN A 116 -19.46 -3.12 -3.49
CA ASN A 116 -18.52 -2.29 -2.74
C ASN A 116 -18.01 -1.12 -3.57
N MET A 117 -17.54 -1.35 -4.79
CA MET A 117 -17.07 -0.28 -5.68
C MET A 117 -18.19 0.72 -6.00
N LYS A 118 -19.41 0.24 -6.27
CA LYS A 118 -20.55 1.12 -6.54
C LYS A 118 -20.93 1.95 -5.34
N HIS A 119 -20.90 1.37 -4.14
CA HIS A 119 -21.15 2.11 -2.90
C HIS A 119 -20.20 3.31 -2.77
N TRP A 120 -18.89 3.09 -2.90
CA TRP A 120 -17.92 4.18 -2.77
C TRP A 120 -17.98 5.21 -3.90
N LEU A 121 -18.33 4.78 -5.12
CA LEU A 121 -18.61 5.70 -6.21
C LEU A 121 -19.83 6.60 -5.93
N ASP A 122 -20.89 6.04 -5.36
CA ASP A 122 -22.08 6.81 -4.95
C ASP A 122 -21.78 7.75 -3.77
N GLU A 123 -20.94 7.34 -2.83
CA GLU A 123 -20.48 8.21 -1.75
C GLU A 123 -19.60 9.36 -2.26
N MET A 124 -18.76 9.11 -3.26
CA MET A 124 -17.97 10.15 -3.92
C MET A 124 -18.89 11.20 -4.56
N ALA A 125 -19.94 10.79 -5.26
CA ALA A 125 -20.90 11.71 -5.85
C ALA A 125 -21.66 12.55 -4.80
N LYS A 126 -21.94 12.00 -3.62
CA LYS A 126 -22.58 12.73 -2.51
C LYS A 126 -21.63 13.67 -1.76
N SER A 127 -20.32 13.46 -1.90
CA SER A 127 -19.29 14.21 -1.19
C SER A 127 -18.87 15.51 -1.87
N ILE A 128 -19.47 15.89 -3.00
CA ILE A 128 -19.15 17.13 -3.69
C ILE A 128 -19.31 18.32 -2.72
N GLY A 129 -18.22 19.07 -2.52
CA GLY A 129 -18.15 20.18 -1.56
C GLY A 129 -17.70 19.80 -0.14
N ASP A 130 -17.45 18.52 0.12
CA ASP A 130 -16.78 18.01 1.33
C ASP A 130 -15.50 17.24 0.95
N GLU A 131 -14.39 17.96 0.97
CA GLU A 131 -13.07 17.47 0.57
C GLU A 131 -12.65 16.18 1.30
N LYS A 132 -12.95 16.08 2.60
CA LYS A 132 -12.54 14.93 3.42
C LYS A 132 -13.39 13.71 3.10
N ALA A 133 -14.68 13.90 2.87
CA ALA A 133 -15.54 12.82 2.44
C ALA A 133 -15.17 12.34 1.03
N GLY A 134 -14.84 13.26 0.12
CA GLY A 134 -14.42 12.94 -1.25
C GLY A 134 -13.12 12.16 -1.31
N GLU A 135 -12.09 12.61 -0.60
CA GLU A 135 -10.82 11.88 -0.50
C GLU A 135 -11.00 10.47 0.07
N LYS A 136 -11.83 10.33 1.12
CA LYS A 136 -12.11 9.02 1.70
C LYS A 136 -12.80 8.09 0.70
N ALA A 137 -13.80 8.59 -0.02
CA ALA A 137 -14.54 7.80 -0.99
C ALA A 137 -13.65 7.37 -2.18
N ASP A 138 -12.82 8.28 -2.68
CA ASP A 138 -11.79 8.03 -3.69
C ASP A 138 -10.83 6.92 -3.27
N PHE A 139 -10.21 7.06 -2.10
CA PHE A 139 -9.33 6.03 -1.55
C PHE A 139 -10.02 4.66 -1.47
N GLN A 140 -11.23 4.61 -0.92
CA GLN A 140 -11.95 3.35 -0.73
C GLN A 140 -12.39 2.70 -2.05
N PHE A 141 -12.69 3.51 -3.08
CA PHE A 141 -12.98 3.01 -4.42
C PHE A 141 -11.76 2.27 -5.01
N HIS A 142 -10.58 2.91 -4.98
CA HIS A 142 -9.33 2.31 -5.46
C HIS A 142 -8.94 1.06 -4.66
N MET A 143 -9.14 1.08 -3.34
CA MET A 143 -8.93 -0.11 -2.51
C MET A 143 -9.91 -1.25 -2.87
N GLY A 144 -11.17 -0.93 -3.16
CA GLY A 144 -12.15 -1.89 -3.65
C GLY A 144 -11.74 -2.55 -4.96
N ILE A 145 -11.10 -1.80 -5.88
CA ILE A 145 -10.49 -2.37 -7.10
C ILE A 145 -9.34 -3.31 -6.73
N ALA A 146 -8.44 -2.90 -5.85
CA ALA A 146 -7.31 -3.73 -5.41
C ALA A 146 -7.78 -5.04 -4.74
N GLU A 147 -8.82 -5.00 -3.91
CA GLU A 147 -9.43 -6.19 -3.30
C GLU A 147 -10.00 -7.14 -4.37
N SER A 148 -10.63 -6.58 -5.39
CA SER A 148 -11.23 -7.31 -6.53
C SER A 148 -10.19 -8.05 -7.39
N SER A 149 -8.90 -7.71 -7.26
CA SER A 149 -7.81 -8.46 -7.90
C SER A 149 -7.61 -9.87 -7.31
N HIS A 150 -8.16 -10.10 -6.11
CA HIS A 150 -7.95 -11.28 -5.28
C HIS A 150 -6.46 -11.62 -5.08
N ASN A 151 -5.64 -10.58 -4.93
CA ASN A 151 -4.22 -10.68 -4.65
C ASN A 151 -3.89 -9.86 -3.40
N ASN A 152 -3.77 -10.54 -2.24
CA ASN A 152 -3.54 -9.89 -0.96
C ASN A 152 -2.22 -9.12 -0.92
N ILE A 153 -1.19 -9.55 -1.66
CA ILE A 153 0.09 -8.83 -1.73
C ILE A 153 -0.10 -7.51 -2.47
N LEU A 154 -0.86 -7.52 -3.58
CA LEU A 154 -1.17 -6.30 -4.32
C LEU A 154 -2.02 -5.34 -3.47
N LEU A 155 -2.98 -5.88 -2.72
CA LEU A 155 -3.81 -5.10 -1.81
C LEU A 155 -2.96 -4.41 -0.72
N GLU A 156 -2.04 -5.14 -0.10
CA GLU A 156 -1.12 -4.58 0.89
C GLU A 156 -0.23 -3.51 0.27
N LEU A 157 0.38 -3.76 -0.90
CA LEU A 157 1.21 -2.75 -1.59
C LEU A 157 0.41 -1.48 -1.92
N MET A 158 -0.83 -1.63 -2.39
CA MET A 158 -1.74 -0.52 -2.66
C MET A 158 -2.02 0.32 -1.41
N ASN A 159 -2.31 -0.32 -0.26
CA ASN A 159 -2.51 0.40 1.01
C ASN A 159 -1.29 1.27 1.36
N HIS A 160 -0.08 0.72 1.29
CA HIS A 160 1.15 1.46 1.61
C HIS A 160 1.40 2.63 0.65
N VAL A 161 1.21 2.43 -0.65
CA VAL A 161 1.39 3.48 -1.65
C VAL A 161 0.37 4.60 -1.43
N SER A 162 -0.89 4.26 -1.19
CA SER A 162 -1.94 5.23 -0.92
C SER A 162 -1.70 6.03 0.37
N GLU A 163 -1.21 5.39 1.45
CA GLU A 163 -0.80 6.10 2.67
C GLU A 163 0.33 7.10 2.38
N MET A 164 1.38 6.69 1.67
CA MET A 164 2.47 7.59 1.28
C MET A 164 1.95 8.76 0.43
N ILE A 165 0.99 8.52 -0.46
CA ILE A 165 0.39 9.57 -1.28
C ILE A 165 -0.40 10.54 -0.43
N ALA A 166 -1.26 10.06 0.48
CA ALA A 166 -2.05 10.91 1.37
C ALA A 166 -1.14 11.77 2.27
N GLU A 167 -0.01 11.22 2.74
CA GLU A 167 0.97 11.97 3.55
C GLU A 167 1.74 13.04 2.75
N THR A 168 1.88 12.82 1.43
CA THR A 168 2.71 13.65 0.54
C THR A 168 1.90 14.71 -0.21
N ILE A 169 0.67 14.41 -0.61
CA ILE A 169 -0.22 15.37 -1.27
C ILE A 169 -0.61 16.44 -0.23
N GLY A 170 -0.03 17.62 -0.37
CA GLY A 170 -0.32 18.75 0.51
C GLY A 170 -1.77 19.25 0.40
N GLU A 171 -2.22 19.98 1.42
CA GLU A 171 -3.60 20.48 1.56
C GLU A 171 -4.12 21.21 0.32
N SER A 172 -3.28 22.05 -0.31
CA SER A 172 -3.69 22.82 -1.49
C SER A 172 -4.09 21.94 -2.68
N ARG A 173 -3.49 20.76 -2.83
CA ARG A 173 -3.81 19.82 -3.91
C ARG A 173 -5.04 18.99 -3.57
N ARG A 174 -5.23 18.65 -2.29
CA ARG A 174 -6.45 18.02 -1.78
C ARG A 174 -7.68 18.90 -2.07
N ILE A 175 -7.57 20.21 -1.83
CA ILE A 175 -8.62 21.19 -2.14
C ILE A 175 -8.94 21.21 -3.65
N ILE A 176 -7.93 21.19 -4.53
CA ILE A 176 -8.18 21.19 -5.99
C ILE A 176 -8.89 19.91 -6.44
N LEU A 177 -8.47 18.75 -5.94
CA LEU A 177 -9.04 17.45 -6.35
C LEU A 177 -10.47 17.26 -5.82
N TYR A 178 -10.72 17.62 -4.56
CA TYR A 178 -11.93 17.22 -3.84
C TYR A 178 -12.82 18.40 -3.40
N GLY A 179 -12.35 19.64 -3.51
CA GLY A 179 -13.05 20.86 -3.08
C GLY A 179 -13.58 21.70 -4.24
N GLU A 180 -12.92 21.65 -5.40
CA GLU A 180 -13.41 22.31 -6.61
C GLU A 180 -14.47 21.46 -7.32
N GLN A 181 -15.72 21.92 -7.29
CA GLN A 181 -16.87 21.20 -7.84
C GLN A 181 -16.64 20.66 -9.26
N THR A 182 -16.16 21.49 -10.19
CA THR A 182 -15.91 21.09 -11.58
C THR A 182 -14.85 20.00 -11.71
N THR A 183 -13.83 20.05 -10.86
CA THR A 183 -12.75 19.05 -10.85
C THR A 183 -13.27 17.74 -10.28
N SER A 184 -14.00 17.79 -9.16
CA SER A 184 -14.59 16.60 -8.54
C SER A 184 -15.62 15.93 -9.44
N GLU A 185 -16.51 16.68 -10.10
CA GLU A 185 -17.49 16.13 -11.05
C GLU A 185 -16.80 15.37 -12.19
N ARG A 186 -15.75 15.95 -12.78
CA ARG A 186 -14.97 15.28 -13.83
C ARG A 186 -14.29 14.00 -13.33
N LEU A 187 -13.69 14.03 -12.15
CA LEU A 187 -13.06 12.83 -11.57
C LEU A 187 -14.10 11.74 -11.29
N ILE A 188 -15.30 12.10 -10.83
CA ILE A 188 -16.39 11.13 -10.63
C ILE A 188 -16.79 10.46 -11.96
N GLU A 189 -16.85 11.23 -13.06
CA GLU A 189 -17.13 10.67 -14.39
C GLU A 189 -16.06 9.65 -14.81
N GLU A 190 -14.78 9.96 -14.59
CA GLU A 190 -13.67 9.03 -14.85
C GLU A 190 -13.80 7.74 -14.03
N HIS A 191 -14.12 7.84 -12.74
CA HIS A 191 -14.37 6.68 -11.88
C HIS A 191 -15.57 5.85 -12.34
N GLN A 192 -16.63 6.48 -12.87
CA GLN A 192 -17.78 5.78 -13.44
C GLN A 192 -17.38 4.98 -14.68
N VAL A 193 -16.51 5.51 -15.55
CA VAL A 193 -15.97 4.77 -16.71
C VAL A 193 -15.17 3.55 -16.26
N ILE A 194 -14.32 3.70 -15.25
CA ILE A 194 -13.54 2.59 -14.67
C ILE A 194 -14.48 1.51 -14.12
N TYR A 195 -15.47 1.91 -13.31
CA TYR A 195 -16.46 0.99 -12.74
C TYR A 195 -17.22 0.24 -13.83
N ASP A 196 -17.68 0.94 -14.87
CA ASP A 196 -18.45 0.35 -15.96
C ASP A 196 -17.62 -0.67 -16.77
N ALA A 197 -16.33 -0.40 -16.96
CA ALA A 197 -15.41 -1.32 -17.60
C ALA A 197 -15.22 -2.60 -16.77
N VAL A 198 -15.02 -2.46 -15.45
CA VAL A 198 -14.92 -3.60 -14.52
C VAL A 198 -16.23 -4.39 -14.45
N LEU A 199 -17.38 -3.71 -14.41
CA LEU A 199 -18.71 -4.30 -14.44
C LEU A 199 -18.92 -5.19 -15.67
N LYS A 200 -18.55 -4.66 -16.85
CA LYS A 200 -18.63 -5.37 -18.14
C LYS A 200 -17.52 -6.40 -18.33
N GLN A 201 -16.57 -6.48 -17.39
CA GLN A 201 -15.36 -7.30 -17.47
C GLN A 201 -14.52 -7.01 -18.73
N ASP A 202 -14.56 -5.75 -19.19
CA ASP A 202 -13.73 -5.28 -20.30
C ASP A 202 -12.35 -4.88 -19.76
N VAL A 203 -11.44 -5.84 -19.82
CA VAL A 203 -10.09 -5.72 -19.23
C VAL A 203 -9.29 -4.60 -19.91
N GLU A 204 -9.36 -4.49 -21.24
CA GLU A 204 -8.60 -3.49 -21.99
C GLU A 204 -9.12 -2.08 -21.69
N LEU A 205 -10.45 -1.90 -21.72
CA LEU A 205 -11.06 -0.62 -21.38
C LEU A 205 -10.78 -0.23 -19.93
N ALA A 206 -10.83 -1.16 -18.99
CA ALA A 206 -10.58 -0.88 -17.58
C ALA A 206 -9.15 -0.41 -17.34
N GLN A 207 -8.17 -1.01 -18.03
CA GLN A 207 -6.77 -0.57 -17.96
C GLN A 207 -6.59 0.83 -18.53
N GLN A 208 -7.17 1.10 -19.71
CA GLN A 208 -7.05 2.41 -20.35
C GLN A 208 -7.71 3.50 -19.51
N ALA A 209 -8.93 3.26 -19.03
CA ALA A 209 -9.66 4.21 -18.20
C ALA A 209 -8.92 4.55 -16.89
N MET A 210 -8.32 3.55 -16.23
CA MET A 210 -7.51 3.78 -15.03
C MET A 210 -6.24 4.58 -15.35
N LEU A 211 -5.56 4.27 -16.46
CA LEU A 211 -4.37 5.00 -16.86
C LEU A 211 -4.68 6.47 -17.18
N ASP A 212 -5.77 6.73 -17.91
CA ASP A 212 -6.21 8.07 -18.27
C ASP A 212 -6.57 8.88 -17.01
N HIS A 213 -7.33 8.28 -16.08
CA HIS A 213 -7.66 8.87 -14.80
C HIS A 213 -6.42 9.26 -13.99
N LEU A 214 -5.47 8.34 -13.80
CA LEU A 214 -4.27 8.60 -13.01
C LEU A 214 -3.34 9.61 -13.67
N THR A 215 -3.30 9.65 -15.01
CA THR A 215 -2.57 10.67 -15.77
C THR A 215 -3.20 12.05 -15.54
N ASN A 216 -4.53 12.16 -15.59
CA ASN A 216 -5.25 13.38 -15.29
C ASN A 216 -5.03 13.87 -13.86
N VAL A 217 -5.05 12.97 -12.88
CA VAL A 217 -4.73 13.28 -11.48
C VAL A 217 -3.29 13.77 -11.34
N GLU A 218 -2.33 13.15 -12.02
CA GLU A 218 -0.93 13.60 -12.04
C GLU A 218 -0.80 15.02 -12.60
N HIS A 219 -1.49 15.36 -13.69
CA HIS A 219 -1.48 16.71 -14.26
C HIS A 219 -2.01 17.75 -13.26
N ILE A 220 -3.14 17.47 -12.61
CA ILE A 220 -3.73 18.34 -11.58
C ILE A 220 -2.76 18.53 -10.42
N VAL A 221 -2.24 17.42 -9.89
CA VAL A 221 -1.32 17.43 -8.75
C VAL A 221 -0.08 18.23 -9.13
N THR A 222 0.55 17.96 -10.26
CA THR A 222 1.82 18.59 -10.65
C THR A 222 1.68 20.03 -11.16
N GLY A 223 0.45 20.48 -11.46
CA GLY A 223 0.16 21.75 -12.10
C GLY A 223 0.65 21.83 -13.55
N ILE A 224 0.90 20.68 -14.18
CA ILE A 224 1.28 20.60 -15.59
C ILE A 224 -0.02 20.54 -16.39
N ASN A 225 -0.52 21.71 -16.80
CA ASN A 225 -1.53 21.77 -17.85
C ASN A 225 -0.86 21.39 -19.17
N ASP A 226 -1.48 20.50 -19.94
CA ASP A 226 -1.16 20.34 -21.35
C ASP A 226 -1.49 21.65 -22.08
N ILE A 227 -0.51 22.55 -22.12
CA ILE A 227 -0.44 23.59 -23.14
C ILE A 227 0.06 22.87 -24.38
N ASN A 228 -0.84 22.20 -25.09
CA ASN A 228 -0.74 22.00 -26.54
C ASN A 228 -2.15 21.73 -27.08
N SER A 229 -2.77 22.84 -27.47
CA SER A 229 -3.87 22.93 -28.44
C SER A 229 -3.55 22.20 -29.74
#